data_AF-A0A847F1F6-F1
#
_entry.id   AF-A0A847F1F6-F1
#
_cell.length_a   1.000
_cell.length_b   1.000
_cell.length_c   1.000
_cell.angle_alpha   90.00
_cell.angle_beta   90.00
_cell.angle_gamma   90.00
#
_symmetry.space_group_name_H-M   'P 1'
#
loop_
_entity.id
_entity.type
_entity.pdbx_description
1 polymer ?
#
loop_
_entity_poly.entity_id
_entity_poly.type
_entity_poly.pdbx_seq_one_letter_code
_entity_poly.pdbx_strand_id
1 'polypeptide(L)'
;METIVNTTLRNVLIASIILSLSILTMGSSPVSNIDRDAWAAALVTVNEAGLGDNSVDDARGIISVLINRAKLRGVSVHRMARLYSGGAFRHDRPRRRWIAFLKPSGEEPRYWPKHYPDWDTHFKSRWLDRIELARQLISGELETCGAHHWGARNHPIDQARAQRAIADGRWEVYECGDTMNEFYRVKGVRIPD
;
A
#
# COMPACT_ATOMS: atom_id res chain seq x y z
N MET A 1 59.40 -33.81 -5.80
CA MET A 1 58.04 -34.23 -5.40
C MET A 1 57.56 -33.31 -4.26
N GLU A 2 57.49 -32.00 -4.53
CA GLU A 2 57.13 -30.98 -3.50
C GLU A 2 56.17 -29.91 -4.03
N THR A 3 55.92 -29.84 -5.33
CA THR A 3 55.10 -28.79 -5.95
C THR A 3 53.60 -29.10 -5.97
N ILE A 4 53.20 -30.37 -5.84
CA ILE A 4 51.78 -30.77 -5.94
C ILE A 4 51.03 -30.53 -4.62
N VAL A 5 51.70 -30.71 -3.47
CA VAL A 5 51.08 -30.60 -2.13
C VAL A 5 50.66 -29.15 -1.82
N ASN A 6 51.36 -28.16 -2.37
CA ASN A 6 51.12 -26.75 -2.05
C ASN A 6 49.88 -26.17 -2.78
N THR A 7 49.50 -26.75 -3.92
CA THR A 7 48.34 -26.29 -4.72
C THR A 7 47.03 -26.85 -4.17
N THR A 8 47.02 -28.09 -3.69
CA THR A 8 45.84 -28.73 -3.09
C THR A 8 45.45 -28.08 -1.76
N LEU A 9 46.41 -27.77 -0.89
CA LEU A 9 46.14 -27.06 0.38
C LEU A 9 45.57 -25.66 0.17
N ARG A 10 46.04 -24.93 -0.84
CA ARG A 10 45.56 -23.58 -1.17
C ARG A 10 44.11 -23.59 -1.70
N ASN A 11 43.74 -24.60 -2.47
CA ASN A 11 42.38 -24.75 -2.99
C ASN A 11 41.37 -25.17 -1.92
N VAL A 12 41.77 -26.00 -0.94
CA VAL A 12 40.91 -26.38 0.18
C VAL A 12 40.65 -25.20 1.13
N LEU A 13 41.65 -24.32 1.35
CA LEU A 13 41.46 -23.11 2.15
C LEU A 13 40.53 -22.09 1.47
N ILE A 14 40.63 -21.91 0.15
CA ILE A 14 39.74 -21.00 -0.60
C ILE A 14 38.30 -21.53 -0.62
N ALA A 15 38.11 -22.84 -0.83
CA ALA A 15 36.77 -23.46 -0.77
C ALA A 15 36.13 -23.32 0.63
N SER A 16 36.93 -23.41 1.70
CA SER A 16 36.44 -23.26 3.07
C SER A 16 36.08 -21.80 3.41
N ILE A 17 36.79 -20.81 2.85
CA ILE A 17 36.47 -19.39 3.02
C ILE A 17 35.21 -19.01 2.24
N ILE A 18 35.00 -19.57 1.04
CA ILE A 18 33.77 -19.35 0.26
C ILE A 18 32.56 -20.00 0.93
N LEU A 19 32.73 -21.19 1.55
CA LEU A 19 31.63 -21.85 2.27
C LEU A 19 31.29 -21.18 3.62
N SER A 20 32.26 -20.50 4.25
CA SER A 20 32.03 -19.75 5.50
C SER A 20 31.38 -18.37 5.27
N LEU A 21 31.39 -17.85 4.03
CA LEU A 21 30.74 -16.58 3.69
C LEU A 21 29.25 -16.73 3.34
N SER A 22 28.72 -17.96 3.37
CA SER A 22 27.31 -18.28 3.10
C SER A 22 26.45 -18.33 4.37
N ILE A 23 27.06 -18.17 5.55
CA ILE A 23 26.37 -18.18 6.84
C ILE A 23 26.62 -16.83 7.51
N LEU A 24 25.96 -15.75 7.04
CA LEU A 24 25.67 -14.52 7.81
C LEU A 24 25.07 -13.44 6.90
N THR A 25 23.91 -13.70 6.30
CA THR A 25 22.94 -12.65 6.00
C THR A 25 21.50 -13.18 6.17
N MET A 26 21.14 -13.64 7.38
CA MET A 26 19.75 -13.48 7.84
C MET A 26 19.47 -12.01 8.22
N GLY A 27 19.99 -11.09 7.41
CA GLY A 27 19.68 -9.68 7.49
C GLY A 27 18.46 -9.47 6.62
N SER A 28 17.34 -9.15 7.26
CA SER A 28 16.09 -8.64 6.68
C SER A 28 16.16 -8.44 5.16
N SER A 29 15.53 -9.33 4.40
CA SER A 29 15.37 -9.15 2.95
C SER A 29 14.93 -7.70 2.70
N PRO A 30 15.55 -6.97 1.76
CA PRO A 30 15.12 -5.61 1.45
C PRO A 30 13.61 -5.65 1.16
N VAL A 31 12.84 -4.82 1.87
CA VAL A 31 11.39 -4.70 1.66
C VAL A 31 11.17 -4.54 0.16
N SER A 32 10.46 -5.49 -0.46
CA SER A 32 10.24 -5.43 -1.90
C SER A 32 9.54 -4.10 -2.22
N ASN A 33 9.76 -3.55 -3.42
CA ASN A 33 9.06 -2.32 -3.81
C ASN A 33 7.53 -2.50 -3.72
N ILE A 34 7.03 -3.71 -3.96
CA ILE A 34 5.63 -4.10 -3.81
C ILE A 34 5.20 -4.01 -2.35
N ASP A 35 5.96 -4.55 -1.40
CA ASP A 35 5.57 -4.52 0.03
C ASP A 35 5.52 -3.09 0.58
N ARG A 36 6.47 -2.24 0.17
CA ARG A 36 6.46 -0.82 0.54
C ARG A 36 5.25 -0.10 -0.05
N ASP A 37 4.95 -0.38 -1.31
CA ASP A 37 3.83 0.22 -2.04
C ASP A 37 2.48 -0.26 -1.49
N ALA A 38 2.36 -1.55 -1.16
CA ALA A 38 1.19 -2.18 -0.56
C ALA A 38 0.91 -1.61 0.84
N TRP A 39 1.93 -1.52 1.70
CA TRP A 39 1.80 -0.88 3.01
C TRP A 39 1.30 0.55 2.90
N ALA A 40 1.89 1.35 2.00
CA ALA A 40 1.51 2.74 1.82
C ALA A 40 0.07 2.88 1.30
N ALA A 41 -0.34 2.05 0.35
CA ALA A 41 -1.70 2.06 -0.17
C ALA A 41 -2.71 1.64 0.91
N ALA A 42 -2.43 0.56 1.63
CA ALA A 42 -3.24 0.09 2.76
C ALA A 42 -3.43 1.19 3.82
N LEU A 43 -2.36 1.91 4.16
CA LEU A 43 -2.40 3.03 5.11
C LEU A 43 -3.40 4.11 4.69
N VAL A 44 -3.41 4.46 3.40
CA VAL A 44 -4.37 5.44 2.84
C VAL A 44 -5.79 4.90 2.97
N THR A 45 -6.05 3.64 2.64
CA THR A 45 -7.41 3.09 2.77
C THR A 45 -7.94 3.16 4.21
N VAL A 46 -7.10 2.90 5.21
CA VAL A 46 -7.48 3.00 6.63
C VAL A 46 -7.72 4.45 7.04
N ASN A 47 -6.94 5.38 6.48
CA ASN A 47 -7.15 6.80 6.71
C ASN A 47 -8.50 7.29 6.20
N GLU A 48 -8.86 6.88 4.98
CA GLU A 48 -10.07 7.34 4.30
C GLU A 48 -11.33 6.60 4.76
N ALA A 49 -11.29 5.27 4.83
CA ALA A 49 -12.47 4.42 5.04
C ALA A 49 -12.44 3.62 6.36
N GLY A 50 -11.32 3.62 7.08
CA GLY A 50 -11.17 2.84 8.32
C GLY A 50 -10.85 1.37 8.09
N LEU A 51 -11.01 0.57 9.16
CA LEU A 51 -10.74 -0.88 9.22
C LEU A 51 -12.02 -1.70 9.44
N GLY A 52 -13.21 -1.16 9.14
CA GLY A 52 -14.46 -1.92 9.25
C GLY A 52 -14.66 -2.87 8.06
N ASP A 53 -15.46 -3.91 8.22
CA ASP A 53 -15.74 -4.88 7.14
C ASP A 53 -16.43 -4.21 5.94
N ASN A 54 -17.27 -3.21 6.21
CA ASN A 54 -17.92 -2.37 5.20
C ASN A 54 -16.98 -1.41 4.44
N SER A 55 -15.65 -1.49 4.66
CA SER A 55 -14.67 -0.64 3.98
C SER A 55 -13.79 -1.38 2.97
N VAL A 56 -14.08 -2.66 2.70
CA VAL A 56 -13.29 -3.49 1.77
C VAL A 56 -13.41 -2.99 0.32
N ASP A 57 -14.61 -2.67 -0.14
CA ASP A 57 -14.80 -2.15 -1.50
C ASP A 57 -14.21 -0.74 -1.65
N ASP A 58 -14.31 0.09 -0.61
CA ASP A 58 -13.59 1.38 -0.57
C ASP A 58 -12.08 1.18 -0.68
N ALA A 59 -11.53 0.17 -0.01
CA ALA A 59 -10.11 -0.15 -0.09
C ALA A 59 -9.69 -0.51 -1.51
N ARG A 60 -10.43 -1.44 -2.14
CA ARG A 60 -10.18 -1.87 -3.51
C ARG A 60 -10.21 -0.67 -4.46
N GLY A 61 -11.22 0.19 -4.32
CA GLY A 61 -11.36 1.39 -5.13
C GLY A 61 -10.21 2.38 -4.95
N ILE A 62 -9.86 2.71 -3.70
CA ILE A 62 -8.79 3.66 -3.38
C ILE A 62 -7.44 3.14 -3.89
N ILE A 63 -7.11 1.87 -3.63
CA ILE A 63 -5.86 1.26 -4.11
C ILE A 63 -5.79 1.31 -5.64
N SER A 64 -6.90 1.00 -6.32
CA SER A 64 -6.97 1.05 -7.77
C SER A 64 -6.70 2.46 -8.32
N VAL A 65 -7.28 3.49 -7.69
CA VAL A 65 -6.98 4.88 -8.05
C VAL A 65 -5.50 5.20 -7.83
N LEU A 66 -4.91 4.78 -6.70
CA LEU A 66 -3.50 5.01 -6.42
C LEU A 66 -2.60 4.37 -7.49
N ILE A 67 -2.90 3.12 -7.90
CA ILE A 67 -2.19 2.42 -8.99
C ILE A 67 -2.32 3.19 -10.31
N ASN A 68 -3.56 3.49 -10.73
CA ASN A 68 -3.82 4.17 -12.00
C ASN A 68 -3.15 5.55 -12.07
N ARG A 69 -3.15 6.29 -10.96
CA ARG A 69 -2.52 7.62 -10.88
C ARG A 69 -1.00 7.53 -10.80
N ALA A 70 -0.46 6.49 -10.17
CA ALA A 70 0.96 6.20 -10.17
C ALA A 70 1.46 5.90 -11.60
N LYS A 71 0.76 5.03 -12.33
CA LYS A 71 1.04 4.71 -13.75
C LYS A 71 1.01 5.96 -14.63
N LEU A 72 -0.07 6.76 -14.56
CA LEU A 72 -0.19 8.00 -15.33
C LEU A 72 0.92 9.03 -15.08
N ARG A 73 1.54 9.00 -13.91
CA ARG A 73 2.59 9.95 -13.52
C ARG A 73 4.00 9.37 -13.62
N GLY A 74 4.15 8.09 -13.95
CA GLY A 74 5.45 7.42 -13.95
C GLY A 74 6.12 7.41 -12.56
N VAL A 75 5.35 7.19 -11.49
CA VAL A 75 5.87 7.13 -10.11
C VAL A 75 5.44 5.85 -9.40
N SER A 76 6.06 5.52 -8.26
CA SER A 76 5.62 4.39 -7.44
C SER A 76 4.27 4.66 -6.75
N VAL A 77 3.58 3.59 -6.36
CA VAL A 77 2.32 3.69 -5.62
C VAL A 77 2.57 4.31 -4.25
N HIS A 78 3.69 4.01 -3.58
CA HIS A 78 4.05 4.70 -2.34
C HIS A 78 4.18 6.21 -2.52
N ARG A 79 4.81 6.69 -3.59
CA ARG A 79 4.90 8.14 -3.86
C ARG A 79 3.52 8.72 -4.13
N MET A 80 2.66 8.01 -4.86
CA MET A 80 1.29 8.46 -5.13
C MET A 80 0.44 8.52 -3.86
N ALA A 81 0.56 7.52 -2.97
CA ALA A 81 -0.11 7.47 -1.68
C ALA A 81 0.21 8.70 -0.81
N ARG A 82 1.49 9.09 -0.74
CA ARG A 82 1.92 10.29 0.00
C ARG A 82 1.37 11.58 -0.59
N LEU A 83 1.20 11.65 -1.91
CA LEU A 83 0.65 12.82 -2.59
C LEU A 83 -0.87 12.94 -2.42
N TYR A 84 -1.60 11.81 -2.43
CA TYR A 84 -3.06 11.82 -2.26
C TYR A 84 -3.48 12.01 -0.79
N SER A 85 -2.80 11.33 0.13
CA SER A 85 -3.19 11.32 1.55
C SER A 85 -1.98 11.43 2.45
N GLY A 86 -1.21 12.52 2.27
CA GLY A 86 -0.02 12.80 3.07
C GLY A 86 -0.29 12.84 4.58
N GLY A 87 -1.53 13.18 4.97
CA GLY A 87 -1.99 13.15 6.37
C GLY A 87 -1.96 11.77 7.01
N ALA A 88 -2.06 10.68 6.24
CA ALA A 88 -1.97 9.30 6.75
C ALA A 88 -0.57 8.98 7.30
N PHE A 89 0.47 9.65 6.79
CA PHE A 89 1.88 9.44 7.14
C PHE A 89 2.38 10.42 8.21
N ARG A 90 1.52 11.31 8.71
CA ARG A 90 1.90 12.35 9.67
C ARG A 90 1.84 11.84 11.10
N HIS A 91 2.99 11.80 11.75
CA HIS A 91 3.14 11.32 13.13
C HIS A 91 2.69 12.34 14.17
N ASP A 92 2.40 13.59 13.79
CA ASP A 92 2.09 14.72 14.68
C ASP A 92 0.60 15.08 14.73
N ARG A 93 -0.25 14.37 13.99
CA ARG A 93 -1.68 14.71 13.89
C ARG A 93 -2.46 14.42 15.17
N PRO A 94 -3.44 15.26 15.56
CA PRO A 94 -4.18 15.09 16.80
C PRO A 94 -5.21 13.95 16.75
N ARG A 95 -5.87 13.74 15.60
CA ARG A 95 -6.89 12.70 15.42
C ARG A 95 -6.32 11.52 14.63
N ARG A 96 -6.72 10.30 14.99
CA ARG A 96 -6.30 9.06 14.32
C ARG A 96 -4.77 8.92 14.18
N ARG A 97 -4.01 9.46 15.15
CA ARG A 97 -2.53 9.44 15.14
C ARG A 97 -1.96 8.04 14.96
N TRP A 98 -2.63 7.04 15.53
CA TRP A 98 -2.27 5.63 15.47
C TRP A 98 -2.11 5.08 14.04
N ILE A 99 -2.83 5.63 13.05
CA ILE A 99 -2.75 5.14 11.67
C ILE A 99 -1.31 5.23 11.17
N ALA A 100 -0.62 6.34 11.41
CA ALA A 100 0.77 6.50 10.95
C ALA A 100 1.77 5.55 11.61
N PHE A 101 1.36 4.83 12.66
CA PHE A 101 2.15 3.82 13.36
C PHE A 101 1.75 2.38 13.01
N LEU A 102 0.84 2.18 12.04
CA LEU A 102 0.54 0.85 11.51
C LEU A 102 1.73 0.29 10.76
N LYS A 103 2.14 -0.92 11.13
CA LYS A 103 3.30 -1.61 10.55
C LYS A 103 2.89 -2.84 9.74
N PRO A 104 3.65 -3.22 8.71
CA PRO A 104 3.42 -4.46 7.98
C PRO A 104 3.43 -5.73 8.84
N SER A 105 4.12 -5.72 9.98
CA SER A 105 4.16 -6.86 10.92
C SER A 105 2.84 -7.10 11.66
N GLY A 106 1.89 -6.15 11.63
CA GLY A 106 0.63 -6.25 12.37
C GLY A 106 0.77 -6.05 13.88
N GLU A 107 1.92 -5.58 14.35
CA GLU A 107 2.07 -5.07 15.73
C GLU A 107 1.03 -3.99 16.02
N GLU A 108 0.53 -3.94 17.26
CA GLU A 108 -0.37 -2.88 17.70
C GLU A 108 0.26 -1.50 17.45
N PRO A 109 -0.43 -0.60 16.74
CA PRO A 109 0.10 0.72 16.48
C PRO A 109 0.17 1.53 17.78
N ARG A 110 1.24 2.31 17.92
CA ARG A 110 1.33 3.29 19.00
C ARG A 110 0.12 4.22 18.98
N TYR A 111 -0.35 4.60 20.16
CA TYR A 111 -1.51 5.48 20.36
C TYR A 111 -2.84 4.86 19.92
N TRP A 112 -2.95 3.53 19.89
CA TRP A 112 -4.23 2.85 19.71
C TRP A 112 -5.29 3.42 20.69
N PRO A 113 -6.49 3.79 20.21
CA PRO A 113 -7.46 4.46 21.07
C PRO A 113 -7.99 3.51 22.16
N LYS A 114 -7.94 3.93 23.43
CA LYS A 114 -8.43 3.12 24.57
C LYS A 114 -9.91 2.74 24.54
N HIS A 115 -10.71 3.46 23.74
CA HIS A 115 -12.14 3.20 23.58
C HIS A 115 -12.45 2.31 22.36
N TYR A 116 -11.44 1.97 21.56
CA TYR A 116 -11.61 1.00 20.48
C TYR A 116 -11.54 -0.42 21.07
N PRO A 117 -12.16 -1.41 20.41
CA PRO A 117 -11.90 -2.80 20.71
C PRO A 117 -10.41 -3.14 20.64
N ASP A 118 -10.06 -4.22 21.30
CA ASP A 118 -8.70 -4.75 21.35
C ASP A 118 -8.12 -4.97 19.94
N TRP A 119 -6.87 -4.55 19.74
CA TRP A 119 -6.22 -4.59 18.43
C TRP A 119 -6.06 -6.02 17.91
N ASP A 120 -5.44 -6.87 18.72
CA ASP A 120 -5.04 -8.22 18.31
C ASP A 120 -6.25 -9.07 17.93
N THR A 121 -7.36 -8.90 18.65
CA THR A 121 -8.58 -9.70 18.44
C THR A 121 -9.56 -9.13 17.41
N HIS A 122 -9.56 -7.81 17.14
CA HIS A 122 -10.60 -7.19 16.29
C HIS A 122 -10.09 -6.52 15.00
N PHE A 123 -8.80 -6.15 14.93
CA PHE A 123 -8.31 -5.30 13.84
C PHE A 123 -7.01 -5.77 13.20
N LYS A 124 -6.20 -6.57 13.89
CA LYS A 124 -4.94 -7.07 13.36
C LYS A 124 -5.11 -7.86 12.07
N SER A 125 -6.03 -8.83 12.03
CA SER A 125 -6.34 -9.61 10.82
C SER A 125 -6.77 -8.69 9.68
N ARG A 126 -7.76 -7.82 9.94
CA ARG A 126 -8.28 -6.86 8.96
C ARG A 126 -7.19 -5.95 8.38
N TRP A 127 -6.22 -5.55 9.19
CA TRP A 127 -5.08 -4.76 8.73
C TRP A 127 -4.13 -5.58 7.84
N LEU A 128 -3.82 -6.81 8.22
CA LEU A 128 -2.99 -7.71 7.41
C LEU A 128 -3.69 -8.03 6.07
N ASP A 129 -4.99 -8.30 6.10
CA ASP A 129 -5.83 -8.50 4.90
C ASP A 129 -5.81 -7.26 4.00
N ARG A 130 -5.76 -6.06 4.58
CA ARG A 130 -5.68 -4.81 3.82
C ARG A 130 -4.34 -4.66 3.08
N ILE A 131 -3.25 -5.08 3.71
CA ILE A 131 -1.93 -5.11 3.06
C ILE A 131 -1.93 -6.17 1.96
N GLU A 132 -2.49 -7.35 2.21
CA GLU A 132 -2.55 -8.44 1.23
C GLU A 132 -3.37 -8.02 0.00
N LEU A 133 -4.56 -7.46 0.20
CA LEU A 133 -5.37 -6.89 -0.88
C LEU A 133 -4.57 -5.88 -1.72
N ALA A 134 -3.82 -4.99 -1.08
CA ALA A 134 -2.99 -4.03 -1.78
C ALA A 134 -1.86 -4.71 -2.57
N ARG A 135 -1.22 -5.73 -2.00
CA ARG A 135 -0.18 -6.52 -2.66
C ARG A 135 -0.72 -7.19 -3.92
N GLN A 136 -1.86 -7.87 -3.82
CA GLN A 136 -2.49 -8.58 -4.94
C GLN A 136 -2.92 -7.63 -6.07
N LEU A 137 -3.48 -6.46 -5.73
CA LEU A 137 -3.84 -5.45 -6.74
C LEU A 137 -2.60 -4.83 -7.42
N ILE A 138 -1.53 -4.59 -6.67
CA ILE A 138 -0.29 -4.00 -7.20
C ILE A 138 0.49 -5.00 -8.05
N SER A 139 0.49 -6.29 -7.67
CA SER A 139 1.14 -7.36 -8.44
C SER A 139 0.36 -7.74 -9.70
N GLY A 140 -0.91 -7.32 -9.82
CA GLY A 140 -1.80 -7.73 -10.90
C GLY A 140 -2.42 -9.11 -10.71
N GLU A 141 -2.33 -9.70 -9.51
CA GLU A 141 -3.05 -10.93 -9.15
C GLU A 141 -4.56 -10.69 -9.06
N LEU A 142 -4.95 -9.50 -8.61
CA LEU A 142 -6.34 -9.03 -8.63
C LEU A 142 -6.52 -7.87 -9.60
N GLU A 143 -7.65 -7.89 -10.30
CA GLU A 143 -8.07 -6.81 -11.18
C GLU A 143 -8.44 -5.55 -10.39
N THR A 144 -7.94 -4.42 -10.86
CA THR A 144 -8.24 -3.10 -10.28
C THR A 144 -9.63 -2.62 -10.68
N CYS A 145 -10.28 -1.82 -9.83
CA CYS A 145 -11.43 -1.04 -10.29
C CYS A 145 -10.94 0.09 -11.21
N GLY A 146 -11.57 0.28 -12.37
CA GLY A 146 -11.15 1.24 -13.39
C GLY A 146 -11.34 2.73 -13.03
N ALA A 147 -11.41 3.08 -11.75
CA ALA A 147 -11.53 4.45 -11.27
C ALA A 147 -10.20 5.20 -11.30
N HIS A 148 -10.28 6.51 -11.52
CA HIS A 148 -9.14 7.44 -11.61
C HIS A 148 -9.12 8.46 -10.48
N HIS A 149 -10.23 8.61 -9.74
CA HIS A 149 -10.36 9.54 -8.62
C HIS A 149 -11.40 9.03 -7.61
N TRP A 150 -11.35 9.51 -6.37
CA TRP A 150 -12.39 9.28 -5.35
C TRP A 150 -12.68 10.56 -4.55
N GLY A 151 -13.81 10.58 -3.88
CA GLY A 151 -14.17 11.63 -2.92
C GLY A 151 -15.21 11.15 -1.91
N ALA A 152 -15.30 11.82 -0.78
CA ALA A 152 -16.31 11.49 0.21
C ALA A 152 -17.71 11.85 -0.30
N ARG A 153 -18.63 10.86 -0.34
CA ARG A 153 -20.00 11.02 -0.87
C ARG A 153 -20.78 12.14 -0.18
N ASN A 154 -20.54 12.33 1.12
CA ASN A 154 -21.30 13.28 1.94
C ASN A 154 -20.51 14.53 2.32
N HIS A 155 -19.30 14.74 1.78
CA HIS A 155 -18.49 15.91 2.11
C HIS A 155 -18.75 17.06 1.11
N PRO A 156 -19.27 18.24 1.54
CA PRO A 156 -19.73 19.28 0.62
C PRO A 156 -18.68 19.76 -0.37
N ILE A 157 -17.42 19.87 0.06
CA ILE A 157 -16.32 20.33 -0.82
C ILE A 157 -15.99 19.28 -1.89
N ASP A 158 -16.00 18.00 -1.53
CA ASP A 158 -15.70 16.92 -2.48
C ASP A 158 -16.85 16.79 -3.49
N GLN A 159 -18.09 16.85 -3.01
CA GLN A 159 -19.30 16.83 -3.84
C GLN A 159 -19.33 18.01 -4.82
N ALA A 160 -19.08 19.23 -4.34
CA ALA A 160 -19.05 20.39 -5.23
C ALA A 160 -17.93 20.29 -6.28
N ARG A 161 -16.78 19.71 -5.94
CA ARG A 161 -15.69 19.46 -6.92
C ARG A 161 -16.11 18.43 -7.96
N ALA A 162 -16.69 17.31 -7.52
CA ALA A 162 -17.14 16.24 -8.40
C ALA A 162 -18.24 16.71 -9.36
N GLN A 163 -19.26 17.40 -8.83
CA GLN A 163 -20.38 17.94 -9.61
C GLN A 163 -19.89 18.91 -10.70
N ARG A 164 -18.98 19.83 -10.38
CA ARG A 164 -18.37 20.71 -11.40
C ARG A 164 -17.66 19.90 -12.48
N ALA A 165 -16.86 18.91 -12.10
CA ALA A 165 -16.14 18.09 -13.08
C ALA A 165 -17.05 17.23 -13.96
N ILE A 166 -18.18 16.76 -13.44
CA ILE A 166 -19.20 16.03 -14.19
C ILE A 166 -19.94 16.98 -15.13
N ALA A 167 -20.36 18.16 -14.66
CA ALA A 167 -21.03 19.17 -15.47
C ALA A 167 -20.16 19.66 -16.64
N ASP A 168 -18.85 19.79 -16.43
CA ASP A 168 -17.88 20.10 -17.48
C ASP A 168 -17.62 18.93 -18.45
N GLY A 169 -18.25 17.77 -18.23
CA GLY A 169 -18.05 16.56 -19.03
C GLY A 169 -16.67 15.89 -18.83
N ARG A 170 -15.92 16.29 -17.80
CA ARG A 170 -14.56 15.77 -17.56
C ARG A 170 -14.57 14.45 -16.80
N TRP A 171 -15.51 14.27 -15.87
CA TRP A 171 -15.61 13.09 -15.02
C TRP A 171 -16.94 12.36 -15.23
N GLU A 172 -16.97 11.07 -14.88
CA GLU A 172 -18.16 10.26 -14.74
C GLU A 172 -18.07 9.41 -13.46
N VAL A 173 -19.20 9.17 -12.81
CA VAL A 173 -19.28 8.26 -11.66
C VAL A 173 -18.94 6.85 -12.15
N TYR A 174 -18.16 6.12 -11.34
CA TYR A 174 -17.70 4.78 -11.66
C TYR A 174 -17.96 3.84 -10.48
N GLU A 175 -18.63 2.72 -10.75
CA GLU A 175 -18.99 1.73 -9.74
C GLU A 175 -17.76 0.87 -9.36
N CYS A 176 -17.34 0.93 -8.10
CA CYS A 176 -16.24 0.11 -7.57
C CYS A 176 -16.69 -0.93 -6.53
N GLY A 177 -18.00 -1.11 -6.33
CA GLY A 177 -18.61 -2.00 -5.34
C GLY A 177 -19.52 -1.24 -4.36
N ASP A 178 -19.88 -1.87 -3.25
CA ASP A 178 -20.64 -1.24 -2.17
C ASP A 178 -19.72 -0.34 -1.33
N THR A 179 -19.62 0.91 -1.75
CA THR A 179 -18.63 1.88 -1.23
C THR A 179 -19.31 3.01 -0.46
N MET A 180 -18.64 3.53 0.57
CA MET A 180 -19.04 4.75 1.26
C MET A 180 -18.52 6.01 0.54
N ASN A 181 -17.40 5.89 -0.17
CA ASN A 181 -16.91 6.94 -1.06
C ASN A 181 -17.63 6.90 -2.42
N GLU A 182 -17.41 7.92 -3.22
CA GLU A 182 -17.79 7.94 -4.62
C GLU A 182 -16.53 7.93 -5.47
N PHE A 183 -16.54 7.10 -6.51
CA PHE A 183 -15.42 6.88 -7.40
C PHE A 183 -15.73 7.44 -8.77
N TYR A 184 -14.69 7.92 -9.46
CA TYR A 184 -14.86 8.60 -10.74
C TYR A 184 -13.83 8.12 -11.75
N ARG A 185 -14.28 8.00 -13.00
CA ARG A 185 -13.40 7.91 -14.16
C ARG A 185 -13.23 9.31 -14.75
N VAL A 186 -12.01 9.62 -15.17
CA VAL A 186 -11.70 10.85 -15.92
C VAL A 186 -11.76 10.53 -17.41
N LYS A 187 -12.63 11.22 -18.15
CA LYS A 187 -12.81 11.01 -19.59
C LYS A 187 -11.55 11.42 -20.37
N GLY A 188 -11.27 10.68 -21.44
CA GLY A 188 -10.09 10.92 -22.30
C GLY A 188 -8.75 10.53 -21.69
N VAL A 189 -8.72 9.96 -20.48
CA VAL A 189 -7.50 9.46 -19.84
C VAL A 189 -7.35 7.97 -20.10
N ARG A 190 -6.25 7.57 -20.74
CA ARG A 190 -5.85 6.18 -20.92
C ARG A 190 -4.76 5.83 -19.91
N ILE A 191 -5.02 4.83 -19.06
CA ILE A 191 -4.01 4.29 -18.15
C ILE A 191 -3.01 3.47 -18.97
N PRO A 192 -1.69 3.71 -18.86
CA PRO A 192 -0.69 2.84 -19.46
C PRO A 192 -0.83 1.41 -18.91
N ASP A 193 -0.57 0.41 -19.75
CA ASP A 193 -0.55 -0.99 -19.32
C ASP A 193 0.53 -1.23 -18.27
#